data_AF-W2T998-F1
#
_entry.id   AF-W2T998-F1
#
_cell.length_a   1.000
_cell.length_b   1.000
_cell.length_c   1.000
_cell.angle_alpha   90.00
_cell.angle_beta   90.00
_cell.angle_gamma   90.00
#
_symmetry.space_group_name_H-M   'P 1'
#
loop_
_entity.id
_entity.type
_entity.pdbx_description
1 polymer ?
#
loop_
_entity_poly.entity_id
_entity_poly.type
_entity_poly.pdbx_seq_one_letter_code
_entity_poly.pdbx_strand_id
1 'polypeptide(L)'
;MMAARIRQLLVCKISYQNSDHEALTYESVAALNLEEWVSRRIKQLGFLVVVSYAFVTQTTCRSQLDFRNSSRWRIVRKMNLFLSVYTSHGPTLIAPTWFISRELFAKLGGFKDEIRTGFPEDLDFFYRALDLKDISFCKVDKELVIYRYHSGCASLGVSEDAIWTMRIDRFCHRMLPMWKTFTIWNAGKQGKRFFRSLSDKDRGRVVSFCDVDEKKIRRGWFEDYDEATRTVRRKLPIIHVKVARPPLVICVKLDMTGGDLERLVAESQWTEGRDYIHFS
;
A
#
# COMPACT_ATOMS: atom_id res chain seq x y z
N MET A 1 28.69 -25.14 5.57
CA MET A 1 28.80 -24.99 4.09
C MET A 1 27.51 -24.48 3.43
N MET A 2 26.32 -24.99 3.80
CA MET A 2 25.04 -24.63 3.17
C MET A 2 24.58 -23.19 3.47
N ALA A 3 24.68 -22.74 4.74
CA ALA A 3 24.38 -21.36 5.14
C ALA A 3 25.27 -20.31 4.43
N ALA A 4 26.54 -20.63 4.16
CA ALA A 4 27.44 -19.75 3.41
C ALA A 4 27.03 -19.60 1.93
N ARG A 5 26.54 -20.67 1.29
CA ARG A 5 25.98 -20.64 -0.08
C ARG A 5 24.63 -19.93 -0.15
N ILE A 6 23.83 -19.97 0.93
CA ILE A 6 22.53 -19.29 1.01
C ILE A 6 22.72 -17.76 1.13
N ARG A 7 23.70 -17.29 1.92
CA ARG A 7 24.08 -15.86 1.98
C ARG A 7 24.49 -15.29 0.62
N GLN A 8 25.01 -16.10 -0.29
CA GLN A 8 25.35 -15.66 -1.65
C GLN A 8 24.13 -15.41 -2.54
N LEU A 9 22.97 -16.03 -2.27
CA LEU A 9 21.78 -15.97 -3.12
C LEU A 9 20.69 -15.01 -2.60
N LEU A 10 20.74 -14.65 -1.32
CA LEU A 10 19.71 -13.90 -0.62
C LEU A 10 20.25 -12.61 0.01
N VAL A 11 19.41 -11.58 0.01
CA VAL A 11 19.52 -10.35 0.78
C VAL A 11 18.38 -10.38 1.79
N CYS A 12 18.72 -10.39 3.08
CA CYS A 12 17.74 -10.34 4.16
C CYS A 12 17.77 -8.94 4.77
N LYS A 13 16.65 -8.21 4.73
CA LYS A 13 16.51 -6.99 5.53
C LYS A 13 15.82 -7.40 6.83
N ILE A 14 16.60 -7.42 7.92
CA ILE A 14 16.10 -7.46 9.30
C ILE A 14 16.59 -6.16 9.93
N SER A 15 15.70 -5.20 10.13
CA SER A 15 16.07 -3.94 10.79
C SER A 15 16.30 -4.23 12.28
N TYR A 16 17.57 -4.28 12.69
CA TYR A 16 18.00 -4.30 14.08
C TYR A 16 18.82 -3.02 14.33
N GLN A 17 18.40 -2.18 15.26
CA GLN A 17 19.24 -1.12 15.81
C GLN A 17 19.54 -1.50 17.27
N ASN A 18 20.70 -2.12 17.51
CA ASN A 18 21.21 -2.34 18.86
C ASN A 18 22.24 -1.25 19.16
N SER A 19 21.95 -0.39 20.13
CA SER A 19 22.99 0.13 21.00
C SER A 19 23.12 -0.86 22.14
N ASP A 20 24.00 -1.85 21.95
CA ASP A 20 24.85 -2.49 22.97
C ASP A 20 25.34 -3.84 22.43
N HIS A 21 26.64 -4.04 22.60
CA HIS A 21 27.42 -5.14 22.04
C HIS A 21 27.01 -6.50 22.63
N GLU A 22 26.06 -7.18 21.99
CA GLU A 22 25.98 -8.65 22.05
C GLU A 22 25.59 -9.20 20.67
N ALA A 23 26.54 -9.88 20.03
CA ALA A 23 26.30 -10.67 18.84
C ALA A 23 25.44 -11.88 19.22
N LEU A 24 24.13 -11.78 19.03
CA LEU A 24 23.24 -12.93 19.18
C LEU A 24 23.55 -13.96 18.08
N THR A 25 24.09 -15.10 18.50
CA THR A 25 24.27 -16.30 17.71
C THR A 25 22.91 -16.87 17.31
N TYR A 26 22.71 -17.01 15.99
CA TYR A 26 21.53 -17.66 15.40
C TYR A 26 21.63 -19.18 15.59
N GLU A 27 21.08 -19.71 16.68
CA GLU A 27 20.84 -21.15 16.83
C GLU A 27 19.38 -21.42 17.17
N SER A 28 18.52 -21.50 16.14
CA SER A 28 17.27 -22.24 16.25
C SER A 28 17.04 -23.05 14.97
N VAL A 29 16.76 -24.34 15.13
CA VAL A 29 16.57 -25.33 14.06
C VAL A 29 15.43 -24.94 13.09
N ALA A 30 14.51 -24.06 13.52
CA ALA A 30 13.44 -23.50 12.69
C ALA A 30 13.94 -22.51 11.61
N ALA A 31 14.99 -21.73 11.89
CA ALA A 31 15.55 -20.76 10.95
C ALA A 31 16.27 -21.44 9.76
N LEU A 32 16.96 -22.55 10.02
CA LEU A 32 17.63 -23.35 8.98
C LEU A 32 16.62 -23.94 7.99
N ASN A 33 15.49 -24.45 8.47
CA ASN A 33 14.42 -24.99 7.63
C ASN A 33 13.73 -23.90 6.78
N LEU A 34 13.58 -22.69 7.32
CA LEU A 34 13.01 -21.56 6.59
C LEU A 34 13.96 -21.09 5.48
N GLU A 35 15.23 -20.88 5.79
CA GLU A 35 16.22 -20.45 4.80
C GLU A 35 16.37 -21.46 3.65
N GLU A 36 16.39 -22.75 3.98
CA GLU A 36 16.46 -23.80 2.98
C GLU A 36 15.18 -23.85 2.11
N TRP A 37 14.01 -23.70 2.72
CA TRP A 37 12.73 -23.61 2.01
C TRP A 37 12.69 -22.38 1.08
N VAL A 38 13.09 -21.20 1.56
CA VAL A 38 13.15 -19.95 0.77
C VAL A 38 14.14 -20.10 -0.37
N SER A 39 15.33 -20.67 -0.12
CA SER A 39 16.34 -20.91 -1.15
C SER A 39 15.84 -21.86 -2.24
N ARG A 40 15.18 -22.96 -1.85
CA ARG A 40 14.55 -23.90 -2.81
C ARG A 40 13.45 -23.22 -3.63
N ARG A 41 12.62 -22.39 -3.01
CA ARG A 41 11.56 -21.64 -3.70
C ARG A 41 12.10 -20.60 -4.68
N ILE A 42 13.14 -19.86 -4.31
CA ILE A 42 13.78 -18.87 -5.20
C ILE A 42 14.38 -19.56 -6.43
N LYS A 43 15.06 -20.70 -6.25
CA LYS A 43 15.61 -21.47 -7.37
C LYS A 43 14.54 -22.02 -8.31
N GLN A 44 13.34 -22.33 -7.80
CA GLN A 44 12.23 -22.83 -8.61
C GLN A 44 11.44 -21.73 -9.33
N LEU A 45 11.28 -20.55 -8.71
CA LEU A 45 10.37 -19.50 -9.19
C LEU A 45 11.08 -18.38 -9.97
N GLY A 46 12.40 -18.46 -10.15
CA GLY A 46 13.19 -17.51 -10.95
C GLY A 46 13.43 -16.18 -10.25
N PHE A 47 12.43 -15.57 -9.61
CA PHE A 47 12.57 -14.29 -8.94
C PHE A 47 11.61 -14.10 -7.76
N LEU A 48 12.24 -14.02 -6.58
CA LEU A 48 11.76 -13.50 -5.29
C LEU A 48 10.53 -14.13 -4.59
N VAL A 49 10.66 -14.26 -3.25
CA VAL A 49 9.63 -14.62 -2.26
C VAL A 49 9.59 -13.51 -1.19
N VAL A 50 8.67 -12.54 -1.27
CA VAL A 50 8.47 -11.59 -0.15
C VAL A 50 7.66 -12.25 0.96
N VAL A 51 8.36 -12.86 1.91
CA VAL A 51 7.78 -13.31 3.18
C VAL A 51 7.50 -12.07 4.05
N SER A 52 6.30 -11.90 4.58
CA SER A 52 6.03 -10.82 5.56
C SER A 52 5.15 -11.36 6.68
N TYR A 53 5.72 -11.44 7.88
CA TYR A 53 5.03 -11.64 9.16
C TYR A 53 5.71 -10.79 10.24
N ALA A 54 4.89 -10.14 11.06
CA ALA A 54 5.32 -9.52 12.31
C ALA A 54 4.20 -9.69 13.35
N PHE A 55 4.55 -10.24 14.51
CA PHE A 55 3.78 -10.09 15.75
C PHE A 55 4.29 -8.83 16.45
N VAL A 56 3.39 -7.87 16.71
CA VAL A 56 3.68 -6.60 17.40
C VAL A 56 3.26 -6.76 18.86
N THR A 57 4.21 -6.78 19.79
CA THR A 57 3.87 -6.58 21.21
C THR A 57 3.82 -5.09 21.50
N GLN A 58 2.63 -4.51 21.58
CA GLN A 58 2.42 -3.19 22.20
C GLN A 58 2.26 -3.38 23.71
N THR A 59 3.18 -2.86 24.51
CA THR A 59 2.92 -2.63 25.93
C THR A 59 2.17 -1.31 26.17
N THR A 60 2.03 -0.44 25.19
CA THR A 60 1.35 0.87 25.38
C THR A 60 0.80 1.45 24.08
N CYS A 61 -0.30 0.92 23.53
CA CYS A 61 -1.21 1.73 22.72
C CYS A 61 -2.64 1.16 22.74
N ARG A 62 -3.60 2.04 23.03
CA ARG A 62 -5.04 1.74 23.08
C ARG A 62 -5.56 1.57 21.65
N SER A 63 -5.65 0.33 21.18
CA SER A 63 -6.85 -0.25 20.54
C SER A 63 -6.47 -1.56 19.81
N GLN A 64 -6.96 -2.68 20.35
CA GLN A 64 -6.77 -4.03 19.81
C GLN A 64 -7.54 -4.32 18.50
N LEU A 65 -8.14 -3.30 17.86
CA LEU A 65 -9.06 -3.53 16.72
C LEU A 65 -8.37 -3.61 15.34
N ASP A 66 -7.21 -2.98 15.13
CA ASP A 66 -6.63 -2.89 13.77
C ASP A 66 -5.91 -4.16 13.28
N PHE A 67 -5.58 -5.11 14.17
CA PHE A 67 -4.76 -6.28 13.79
C PHE A 67 -5.55 -7.54 13.44
N ARG A 68 -6.86 -7.61 13.73
CA ARG A 68 -7.68 -8.81 13.46
C ARG A 68 -7.96 -9.08 11.98
N ASN A 69 -7.69 -8.12 11.10
CA ASN A 69 -7.86 -8.28 9.65
C ASN A 69 -6.70 -9.03 8.95
N SER A 70 -5.65 -9.44 9.68
CA SER A 70 -4.50 -10.18 9.14
C SER A 70 -4.84 -11.61 8.69
N SER A 71 -5.90 -12.21 9.25
CA SER A 71 -6.26 -13.64 9.10
C SER A 71 -6.93 -14.01 7.77
N ARG A 72 -7.32 -13.04 6.93
CA ARG A 72 -8.24 -13.28 5.80
C ARG A 72 -7.55 -13.62 4.46
N TRP A 73 -6.22 -13.66 4.39
CA TRP A 73 -5.51 -13.61 3.10
C TRP A 73 -4.48 -14.73 2.93
N ARG A 74 -4.97 -15.95 2.63
CA ARG A 74 -4.18 -17.19 2.56
C ARG A 74 -3.34 -17.34 1.28
N ILE A 75 -3.56 -16.52 0.24
CA ILE A 75 -2.76 -16.47 -1.00
C ILE A 75 -2.76 -15.04 -1.53
N VAL A 76 -1.60 -14.40 -1.58
CA VAL A 76 -1.44 -13.09 -2.19
C VAL A 76 -1.29 -13.26 -3.70
N ARG A 77 -2.38 -13.15 -4.46
CA ARG A 77 -2.30 -13.07 -5.93
C ARG A 77 -1.70 -11.71 -6.31
N LYS A 78 -0.81 -11.68 -7.30
CA LYS A 78 -0.15 -10.45 -7.79
C LYS A 78 -1.15 -9.32 -8.08
N MET A 79 -2.32 -9.67 -8.61
CA MET A 79 -3.41 -8.73 -8.91
C MET A 79 -3.99 -8.04 -7.65
N ASN A 80 -4.02 -8.71 -6.50
CA ASN A 80 -4.47 -8.14 -5.23
C ASN A 80 -3.42 -7.15 -4.66
N LEU A 81 -2.12 -7.42 -4.86
CA LEU A 81 -1.06 -6.47 -4.49
C LEU A 81 -1.08 -5.18 -5.31
N PHE A 82 -1.31 -5.28 -6.62
CA PHE A 82 -1.35 -4.10 -7.49
C PHE A 82 -2.43 -3.09 -7.11
N LEU A 83 -3.50 -3.53 -6.43
CA LEU A 83 -4.64 -2.69 -6.06
C LEU A 83 -4.57 -2.26 -4.58
N SER A 84 -4.17 -3.16 -3.67
CA SER A 84 -4.07 -2.86 -2.23
C SER A 84 -3.06 -1.75 -1.88
N VAL A 85 -2.06 -1.50 -2.74
CA VAL A 85 -1.06 -0.44 -2.55
C VAL A 85 -1.63 0.97 -2.41
N TYR A 86 -2.84 1.21 -2.93
CA TYR A 86 -3.52 2.50 -2.87
C TYR A 86 -4.32 2.70 -1.57
N THR A 87 -4.43 1.66 -0.73
CA THR A 87 -5.23 1.71 0.50
C THR A 87 -4.36 2.00 1.71
N SER A 88 -4.97 2.56 2.75
CA SER A 88 -4.39 2.76 4.08
C SER A 88 -3.99 1.46 4.77
N HIS A 89 -4.63 0.34 4.43
CA HIS A 89 -4.22 -1.00 4.87
C HIS A 89 -2.90 -1.46 4.21
N GLY A 90 -2.45 -0.73 3.18
CA GLY A 90 -1.20 -0.95 2.47
C GLY A 90 -1.13 -2.31 1.77
N PRO A 91 -0.05 -2.55 1.00
CA PRO A 91 0.25 -3.93 0.66
C PRO A 91 0.57 -4.68 1.97
N THR A 92 -0.05 -5.84 2.17
CA THR A 92 0.09 -6.71 3.37
C THR A 92 1.51 -7.29 3.55
N LEU A 93 2.48 -6.79 2.79
CA LEU A 93 3.87 -7.20 2.78
C LEU A 93 4.73 -6.04 3.29
N ILE A 94 4.61 -5.71 4.57
CA ILE A 94 5.40 -4.64 5.19
C ILE A 94 6.68 -5.27 5.76
N ALA A 95 7.82 -4.58 5.62
CA ALA A 95 9.07 -4.91 6.31
C ALA A 95 8.79 -4.96 7.84
N PRO A 96 9.39 -5.90 8.58
CA PRO A 96 10.85 -5.95 8.68
C PRO A 96 11.48 -7.29 8.24
N THR A 97 10.79 -8.13 7.46
CA THR A 97 11.19 -9.53 7.24
C THR A 97 11.25 -9.95 5.77
N TRP A 98 11.69 -9.06 4.87
CA TRP A 98 11.79 -9.41 3.46
C TRP A 98 13.03 -10.26 3.16
N PHE A 99 12.80 -11.42 2.54
CA PHE A 99 13.85 -12.23 1.94
C PHE A 99 13.92 -11.94 0.45
N ILE A 100 14.99 -11.27 0.02
CA ILE A 100 15.14 -10.77 -1.34
C ILE A 100 16.14 -11.59 -2.13
N SER A 101 15.81 -12.09 -3.32
CA SER A 101 16.83 -12.70 -4.19
C SER A 101 17.87 -11.64 -4.55
N ARG A 102 19.16 -11.96 -4.43
CA ARG A 102 20.26 -11.03 -4.71
C ARG A 102 20.19 -10.44 -6.12
N GLU A 103 19.79 -11.26 -7.10
CA GLU A 103 19.61 -10.81 -8.49
C GLU A 103 18.57 -9.69 -8.61
N LEU A 104 17.39 -9.86 -8.00
CA LEU A 104 16.38 -8.82 -7.98
C LEU A 104 16.86 -7.56 -7.23
N PHE A 105 17.51 -7.75 -6.07
CA PHE A 105 18.02 -6.62 -5.30
C PHE A 105 19.02 -5.80 -6.14
N ALA A 106 19.95 -6.47 -6.83
CA ALA A 106 20.90 -5.84 -7.74
C ALA A 106 20.21 -5.20 -8.95
N LYS A 107 19.24 -5.90 -9.57
CA LYS A 107 18.44 -5.39 -10.70
C LYS A 107 17.70 -4.10 -10.37
N LEU A 108 17.25 -3.96 -9.13
CA LEU A 108 16.55 -2.77 -8.65
C LEU A 108 17.48 -1.68 -8.10
N GLY A 109 18.79 -1.94 -8.00
CA GLY A 109 19.75 -1.00 -7.40
C GLY A 109 19.61 -0.86 -5.89
N GLY A 110 19.00 -1.83 -5.21
CA GLY A 110 18.82 -1.82 -3.75
C GLY A 110 17.80 -0.80 -3.22
N PHE A 111 17.87 -0.55 -1.91
CA PHE A 111 17.09 0.49 -1.24
C PHE A 111 17.73 1.85 -1.48
N LYS A 112 16.92 2.90 -1.59
CA LYS A 112 17.42 4.27 -1.66
C LYS A 112 17.70 4.74 -0.23
N ASP A 113 18.97 4.81 0.13
CA ASP A 113 19.46 5.22 1.46
C ASP A 113 20.05 6.64 1.48
N GLU A 114 20.03 7.32 0.34
CA GLU A 114 20.48 8.71 0.19
C GLU A 114 19.66 9.67 1.07
N ILE A 115 18.36 9.41 1.23
CA ILE A 115 17.46 10.18 2.10
C ILE A 115 17.37 9.48 3.46
N ARG A 116 18.13 9.98 4.42
CA ARG A 116 18.29 9.35 5.74
C ARG A 116 17.04 9.37 6.61
N THR A 117 16.13 10.33 6.41
CA THR A 117 14.94 10.50 7.25
C THR A 117 13.72 10.85 6.41
N GLY A 118 12.58 10.25 6.76
CA GLY A 118 11.28 10.59 6.21
C GLY A 118 10.96 10.09 4.80
N PHE A 119 11.89 9.42 4.14
CA PHE A 119 11.62 8.69 2.92
C PHE A 119 11.20 7.24 3.22
N PRO A 120 10.05 6.76 2.73
CA PRO A 120 9.62 5.38 2.92
C PRO A 120 10.34 4.45 1.93
N GLU A 121 11.61 4.16 2.19
CA GLU A 121 12.50 3.42 1.28
C GLU A 121 12.02 2.00 0.99
N ASP A 122 11.38 1.36 1.97
CA ASP A 122 10.77 0.05 1.80
C ASP A 122 9.62 0.10 0.80
N LEU A 123 8.71 1.08 0.95
CA LEU A 123 7.57 1.24 0.04
C LEU A 123 8.03 1.52 -1.39
N ASP A 124 9.06 2.35 -1.56
CA ASP A 124 9.66 2.64 -2.86
C ASP A 124 10.24 1.38 -3.51
N PHE A 125 11.01 0.58 -2.75
CA PHE A 125 11.53 -0.69 -3.23
C PHE A 125 10.40 -1.63 -3.65
N PHE A 126 9.34 -1.72 -2.83
CA PHE A 126 8.19 -2.55 -3.13
C PHE A 126 7.50 -2.14 -4.43
N TYR A 127 7.28 -0.84 -4.65
CA TYR A 127 6.66 -0.34 -5.88
C TYR A 127 7.52 -0.67 -7.11
N ARG A 128 8.84 -0.44 -7.05
CA ARG A 128 9.75 -0.79 -8.14
C ARG A 128 9.74 -2.29 -8.44
N ALA A 129 9.75 -3.13 -7.40
CA ALA A 129 9.66 -4.58 -7.56
C ALA A 129 8.31 -5.01 -8.17
N LEU A 130 7.22 -4.38 -7.74
CA LEU A 130 5.87 -4.70 -8.18
C LEU A 130 5.66 -4.40 -9.67
N ASP A 131 6.36 -3.39 -10.21
CA ASP A 131 6.26 -3.01 -11.62
C ASP A 131 7.02 -3.93 -12.58
N LEU A 132 7.82 -4.86 -12.06
CA LEU A 132 8.49 -5.88 -12.86
C LEU A 132 7.54 -7.05 -13.21
N LYS A 133 7.56 -7.49 -14.48
CA LYS A 133 6.67 -8.54 -14.99
C LYS A 133 6.95 -9.92 -14.39
N ASP A 134 8.22 -10.29 -14.29
CA ASP A 134 8.64 -11.66 -13.95
C ASP A 134 8.93 -11.87 -12.46
N ILE A 135 8.34 -11.04 -11.59
CA ILE A 135 8.53 -11.13 -10.13
C ILE A 135 7.29 -11.72 -9.47
N SER A 136 7.55 -12.65 -8.56
CA SER A 136 6.56 -13.25 -7.67
C SER A 136 6.66 -12.67 -6.26
N PHE A 137 5.53 -12.63 -5.57
CA PHE A 137 5.43 -12.22 -4.17
C PHE A 137 4.77 -13.36 -3.41
N CYS A 138 5.33 -13.76 -2.25
CA CYS A 138 4.92 -14.97 -1.56
C CYS A 138 4.95 -14.80 -0.04
N LYS A 139 3.77 -14.69 0.56
CA LYS A 139 3.59 -14.62 2.02
C LYS A 139 3.68 -16.04 2.63
N VAL A 140 4.43 -16.24 3.72
CA VAL A 140 4.62 -17.56 4.39
C VAL A 140 3.85 -17.66 5.71
N ASP A 141 2.76 -18.42 5.77
CA ASP A 141 1.80 -18.40 6.90
C ASP A 141 2.27 -18.98 8.24
N LYS A 142 3.30 -18.36 8.82
CA LYS A 142 3.98 -18.71 10.08
C LYS A 142 4.57 -17.47 10.75
N GLU A 143 4.59 -17.48 12.07
CA GLU A 143 5.29 -16.47 12.87
C GLU A 143 6.79 -16.75 12.83
N LEU A 144 7.58 -15.80 12.30
CA LEU A 144 9.03 -16.00 12.06
C LEU A 144 9.90 -15.01 12.84
N VAL A 145 9.40 -13.79 13.09
CA VAL A 145 10.10 -12.73 13.81
C VAL A 145 9.12 -11.97 14.69
N ILE A 146 9.58 -11.61 15.89
CA ILE A 146 8.90 -10.68 16.79
C ILE A 146 9.52 -9.31 16.57
N TYR A 147 8.71 -8.33 16.17
CA TYR A 147 9.17 -6.96 15.97
C TYR A 147 8.77 -6.09 17.16
N ARG A 148 9.75 -5.40 17.76
CA ARG A 148 9.52 -4.48 18.88
C ARG A 148 9.44 -3.06 18.35
N TYR A 149 8.29 -2.43 18.56
CA TYR A 149 8.12 -1.01 18.31
C TYR A 149 8.78 -0.18 19.42
N HIS A 150 9.49 0.88 19.05
CA HIS A 150 10.14 1.80 19.99
C HIS A 150 10.13 3.23 19.43
N SER A 151 10.38 4.22 20.30
CA SER A 151 10.36 5.65 19.93
C SER A 151 11.43 6.08 18.92
N GLY A 152 12.44 5.22 18.69
CA GLY A 152 13.51 5.46 17.72
C GLY A 152 13.29 4.80 16.36
N CYS A 153 12.13 4.19 16.09
CA CYS A 153 11.88 3.55 14.81
C CYS A 153 11.95 4.55 13.65
N ALA A 154 12.72 4.24 12.60
CA ALA A 154 12.85 5.10 11.41
C ALA A 154 11.50 5.40 10.73
N SER A 155 10.52 4.49 10.85
CA SER A 155 9.15 4.68 10.36
C SER A 155 8.43 5.87 10.97
N LEU A 156 8.82 6.31 12.18
CA LEU A 156 8.29 7.53 12.82
C LEU A 156 8.71 8.81 12.08
N GLY A 157 9.81 8.75 11.32
CA GLY A 157 10.24 9.87 10.49
C GLY A 157 9.43 10.03 9.21
N VAL A 158 8.72 8.99 8.75
CA VAL A 158 7.94 9.01 7.52
C VAL A 158 6.58 9.67 7.76
N SER A 159 6.31 10.76 7.06
CA SER A 159 5.02 11.46 7.18
C SER A 159 3.91 10.77 6.38
N GLU A 160 2.66 10.96 6.81
CA GLU A 160 1.48 10.52 6.04
C GLU A 160 1.47 11.15 4.64
N ASP A 161 1.91 12.40 4.51
CA ASP A 161 1.99 13.10 3.23
C ASP A 161 3.01 12.49 2.27
N ALA A 162 4.13 11.94 2.77
CA ALA A 162 5.10 11.23 1.94
C ALA A 162 4.47 9.97 1.32
N ILE A 163 3.78 9.16 2.14
CA ILE A 163 3.08 7.96 1.67
C ILE A 163 1.94 8.33 0.71
N TRP A 164 1.17 9.37 1.04
CA TRP A 164 0.09 9.88 0.20
C TRP A 164 0.60 10.31 -1.17
N THR A 165 1.68 11.08 -1.21
CA THR A 165 2.30 11.55 -2.46
C THR A 165 2.74 10.38 -3.33
N MET A 166 3.35 9.35 -2.75
CA MET A 166 3.71 8.14 -3.49
C MET A 166 2.50 7.38 -4.04
N ARG A 167 1.39 7.30 -3.30
CA ARG A 167 0.14 6.67 -3.78
C ARG A 167 -0.47 7.46 -4.93
N ILE A 168 -0.50 8.79 -4.84
CA ILE A 168 -0.98 9.67 -5.91
C ILE A 168 -0.11 9.51 -7.16
N ASP A 169 1.21 9.58 -7.00
CA ASP A 169 2.14 9.42 -8.11
C ASP A 169 1.95 8.08 -8.82
N ARG A 170 1.87 6.99 -8.04
CA ARG A 170 1.60 5.66 -8.58
C ARG A 170 0.25 5.60 -9.29
N PHE A 171 -0.80 6.18 -8.73
CA PHE A 171 -2.12 6.23 -9.36
C PHE A 171 -2.06 6.93 -10.72
N CYS A 172 -1.43 8.10 -10.77
CA CYS A 172 -1.28 8.90 -11.98
C CYS A 172 -0.48 8.17 -13.07
N HIS A 173 0.54 7.39 -12.69
CA HIS A 173 1.37 6.64 -13.64
C HIS A 173 0.77 5.30 -14.07
N ARG A 174 0.03 4.61 -13.20
CA ARG A 174 -0.39 3.21 -13.41
C ARG A 174 -1.87 3.06 -13.75
N MET A 175 -2.73 3.85 -13.12
CA MET A 175 -4.19 3.71 -13.26
C MET A 175 -4.77 4.76 -14.21
N LEU A 176 -4.43 6.02 -13.96
CA LEU A 176 -4.99 7.15 -14.69
C LEU A 176 -4.83 7.10 -16.22
N PRO A 177 -3.72 6.58 -16.81
CA PRO A 177 -3.58 6.50 -18.26
C PRO A 177 -4.63 5.62 -18.93
N MET A 178 -5.18 4.64 -18.20
CA MET A 178 -6.24 3.75 -18.70
C MET A 178 -7.62 4.42 -18.68
N TRP A 179 -7.76 5.55 -17.97
CA TRP A 179 -9.04 6.21 -17.73
C TRP A 179 -9.08 7.59 -18.40
N LYS A 180 -9.99 7.74 -19.38
CA LYS A 180 -10.24 9.03 -20.03
C LYS A 180 -10.83 10.05 -19.04
N THR A 181 -11.80 9.59 -18.25
CA THR A 181 -12.48 10.35 -17.21
C THR A 181 -12.84 9.42 -16.06
N PHE A 182 -13.04 9.95 -14.86
CA PHE A 182 -13.43 9.15 -13.69
C PHE A 182 -14.22 9.98 -12.66
N THR A 183 -14.91 9.29 -11.76
CA THR A 183 -15.66 9.87 -10.65
C THR A 183 -14.92 9.64 -9.32
N ILE A 184 -14.97 10.61 -8.40
CA ILE A 184 -14.43 10.45 -7.05
C ILE A 184 -15.58 10.13 -6.10
N TRP A 185 -15.55 8.96 -5.48
CA TRP A 185 -16.49 8.62 -4.41
C TRP A 185 -15.93 9.11 -3.07
N ASN A 186 -16.63 10.07 -2.47
CA ASN A 186 -16.39 10.83 -1.23
C ASN A 186 -16.29 12.33 -1.53
N ALA A 187 -17.41 13.05 -1.42
CA ALA A 187 -17.46 14.52 -1.55
C ALA A 187 -17.02 15.26 -0.26
N GLY A 188 -16.32 14.57 0.64
CA GLY A 188 -15.80 15.07 1.91
C GLY A 188 -14.28 15.34 1.89
N LYS A 189 -13.64 15.27 3.05
CA LYS A 189 -12.22 15.66 3.23
C LYS A 189 -11.27 14.84 2.35
N GLN A 190 -11.39 13.52 2.35
CA GLN A 190 -10.44 12.64 1.66
C GLN A 190 -10.55 12.72 0.14
N GLY A 191 -11.76 12.67 -0.43
CA GLY A 191 -11.91 12.83 -1.88
C GLY A 191 -11.51 14.22 -2.38
N LYS A 192 -11.75 15.28 -1.59
CA LYS A 192 -11.25 16.63 -1.92
C LYS A 192 -9.73 16.72 -1.84
N ARG A 193 -9.10 16.06 -0.85
CA ARG A 193 -7.63 15.97 -0.77
C ARG A 193 -7.08 15.25 -2.00
N PHE A 194 -7.68 14.13 -2.39
CA PHE A 194 -7.31 13.38 -3.60
C PHE A 194 -7.38 14.28 -4.83
N PHE A 195 -8.53 14.93 -5.07
CA PHE A 195 -8.71 15.85 -6.18
C PHE A 195 -7.63 16.96 -6.22
N ARG A 196 -7.36 17.59 -5.08
CA ARG A 196 -6.35 18.65 -4.97
C ARG A 196 -4.92 18.14 -5.14
N SER A 197 -4.66 16.86 -4.89
CA SER A 197 -3.34 16.26 -5.08
C SER A 197 -3.02 15.96 -6.55
N LEU A 198 -4.03 15.99 -7.43
CA LEU A 198 -3.84 15.81 -8.87
C LEU A 198 -3.30 17.08 -9.53
N SER A 199 -2.57 16.90 -10.63
CA SER A 199 -2.18 17.99 -11.52
C SER A 199 -3.41 18.68 -12.13
N ASP A 200 -3.28 19.93 -12.55
CA ASP A 200 -4.40 20.66 -13.17
C ASP A 200 -4.93 19.97 -14.44
N LYS A 201 -4.06 19.27 -15.17
CA LYS A 201 -4.42 18.43 -16.32
C LYS A 201 -5.27 17.23 -15.90
N ASP A 202 -4.86 16.54 -14.85
CA ASP A 202 -5.52 15.31 -14.38
C ASP A 202 -6.83 15.62 -13.64
N ARG A 203 -6.93 16.76 -12.96
CA ARG A 203 -8.20 17.30 -12.45
C ARG A 203 -9.24 17.46 -13.56
N GLY A 204 -8.82 17.77 -14.78
CA GLY A 204 -9.69 17.85 -15.97
C GLY A 204 -10.34 16.52 -16.37
N ARG A 205 -9.85 15.39 -15.85
CA ARG A 205 -10.45 14.06 -16.08
C ARG A 205 -11.54 13.72 -15.06
N VAL A 206 -11.68 14.50 -13.99
CA VAL A 206 -12.70 14.26 -12.96
C VAL A 206 -14.02 14.83 -13.46
N VAL A 207 -15.04 13.99 -13.60
CA VAL A 207 -16.36 14.41 -14.12
C VAL A 207 -17.38 14.69 -13.04
N SER A 208 -17.23 14.07 -11.87
CA SER A 208 -18.13 14.24 -10.74
C SER A 208 -17.52 13.76 -9.44
N PHE A 209 -18.10 14.25 -8.34
CA PHE A 209 -18.04 13.55 -7.07
C PHE A 209 -19.31 12.72 -6.89
N CYS A 210 -19.22 11.62 -6.17
CA CYS A 210 -20.41 10.93 -5.67
C CYS A 210 -20.32 10.65 -4.16
N ASP A 211 -21.48 10.52 -3.53
CA ASP A 211 -21.59 10.20 -2.11
C ASP A 211 -22.92 9.47 -1.81
N VAL A 212 -23.07 9.00 -0.58
CA VAL A 212 -24.34 8.49 -0.02
C VAL A 212 -24.95 9.48 0.97
N ASP A 213 -24.14 10.40 1.48
CA ASP A 213 -24.59 11.46 2.40
C ASP A 213 -25.46 12.47 1.65
N GLU A 214 -26.76 12.43 1.94
CA GLU A 214 -27.73 13.32 1.32
C GLU A 214 -27.43 14.81 1.52
N LYS A 215 -26.77 15.21 2.61
CA LYS A 215 -26.39 16.62 2.81
C LYS A 215 -25.37 17.06 1.77
N LYS A 216 -24.42 16.19 1.44
CA LYS A 216 -23.43 16.46 0.40
C LYS A 216 -24.06 16.42 -0.99
N ILE A 217 -24.98 15.49 -1.23
CA ILE A 217 -25.72 15.40 -2.51
C ILE A 217 -26.59 16.65 -2.70
N ARG A 218 -27.33 17.09 -1.67
CA ARG A 218 -28.17 18.30 -1.70
C ARG A 218 -27.38 19.58 -1.95
N ARG A 219 -26.10 19.64 -1.57
CA ARG A 219 -25.21 20.75 -1.95
C ARG A 219 -25.07 20.89 -3.46
N GLY A 220 -25.25 19.80 -4.22
CA GLY A 220 -25.31 19.77 -5.69
C GLY A 220 -23.96 19.89 -6.38
N TRP A 221 -23.08 20.77 -5.90
CA TRP A 221 -21.82 21.09 -6.57
C TRP A 221 -20.63 21.16 -5.61
N PHE A 222 -19.50 20.60 -6.08
CA PHE A 222 -18.17 20.90 -5.59
C PHE A 222 -17.56 22.00 -6.45
N GLU A 223 -17.03 23.04 -5.81
CA GLU A 223 -16.38 24.16 -6.47
C GLU A 223 -14.88 24.11 -6.18
N ASP A 224 -14.08 24.00 -7.24
CA ASP A 224 -12.63 24.10 -7.19
C ASP A 224 -12.25 25.59 -7.19
N TYR A 225 -12.25 26.19 -6.01
CA TYR A 225 -11.96 27.60 -5.82
C TYR A 225 -10.45 27.82 -5.71
N ASP A 226 -9.95 28.77 -6.52
CA ASP A 226 -8.60 29.28 -6.44
C ASP A 226 -8.56 30.50 -5.51
N GLU A 227 -7.85 30.39 -4.40
CA GLU A 227 -7.72 31.47 -3.44
C GLU A 227 -6.88 32.65 -3.94
N ALA A 228 -5.88 32.40 -4.79
CA ALA A 228 -4.98 33.43 -5.31
C ALA A 228 -5.69 34.29 -6.37
N THR A 229 -6.41 33.66 -7.30
CA THR A 229 -7.16 34.39 -8.34
C THR A 229 -8.58 34.75 -7.92
N ARG A 230 -9.06 34.24 -6.78
CA ARG A 230 -10.42 34.40 -6.26
C ARG A 230 -11.51 33.96 -7.23
N THR A 231 -11.26 32.90 -7.99
CA THR A 231 -12.19 32.40 -9.01
C THR A 231 -12.47 30.91 -8.85
N VAL A 232 -13.69 30.50 -9.17
CA VAL A 232 -14.03 29.08 -9.30
C VAL A 232 -13.48 28.56 -10.62
N ARG A 233 -12.41 27.75 -10.56
CA ARG A 233 -11.77 27.15 -11.74
C ARG A 233 -12.69 26.12 -12.41
N ARG A 234 -13.38 25.32 -11.60
CA ARG A 234 -14.24 24.21 -12.04
C ARG A 234 -15.40 24.00 -11.08
N LYS A 235 -16.55 23.56 -11.63
CA LYS A 235 -17.69 23.06 -10.86
C LYS A 235 -17.94 21.61 -11.25
N LEU A 236 -17.95 20.72 -10.25
CA LEU A 236 -18.19 19.29 -10.43
C LEU A 236 -19.47 18.90 -9.70
N PRO A 237 -20.41 18.19 -10.35
CA PRO A 237 -21.64 17.77 -9.69
C PRO A 237 -21.34 16.75 -8.59
N ILE A 238 -22.11 16.82 -7.50
CA ILE A 238 -22.13 15.82 -6.43
C ILE A 238 -23.39 14.98 -6.62
N ILE A 239 -23.22 13.76 -7.12
CA ILE A 239 -24.32 12.84 -7.43
C ILE A 239 -24.44 11.73 -6.39
N HIS A 240 -25.60 11.06 -6.34
CA HIS A 240 -25.71 9.84 -5.55
C HIS A 240 -24.86 8.73 -6.18
N VAL A 241 -24.17 7.93 -5.37
CA VAL A 241 -23.37 6.79 -5.87
C VAL A 241 -24.11 5.83 -6.83
N LYS A 242 -25.42 5.60 -6.65
CA LYS A 242 -26.22 4.71 -7.50
C LYS A 242 -26.31 5.16 -8.96
N VAL A 243 -26.09 6.44 -9.24
CA VAL A 243 -26.07 6.98 -10.61
C VAL A 243 -24.65 7.27 -11.10
N ALA A 244 -23.62 7.01 -10.28
CA ALA A 244 -22.23 7.15 -10.69
C ALA A 244 -21.88 6.11 -11.74
N ARG A 245 -21.01 6.49 -12.68
CA ARG A 245 -20.55 5.61 -13.76
C ARG A 245 -19.06 5.35 -13.58
N PRO A 246 -18.61 4.10 -13.78
CA PRO A 246 -17.19 3.79 -13.74
C PRO A 246 -16.42 4.48 -14.87
N PRO A 247 -15.12 4.75 -14.68
CA PRO A 247 -14.32 4.32 -13.53
C PRO A 247 -14.44 5.23 -12.28
N LEU A 248 -14.25 4.66 -11.08
CA LEU A 248 -14.30 5.37 -9.80
C LEU A 248 -12.99 5.28 -8.99
N VAL A 249 -12.62 6.38 -8.34
CA VAL A 249 -11.68 6.36 -7.21
C VAL A 249 -12.49 6.43 -5.93
N ILE A 250 -12.47 5.35 -5.15
CA ILE A 250 -13.18 5.24 -3.88
C ILE A 250 -12.31 5.76 -2.76
N CYS A 251 -12.54 7.01 -2.36
CA CYS A 251 -11.85 7.67 -1.25
C CYS A 251 -12.60 7.51 0.09
N VAL A 252 -13.31 6.40 0.27
CA VAL A 252 -14.02 6.04 1.51
C VAL A 252 -13.21 4.98 2.22
N LYS A 253 -13.00 5.15 3.53
CA LYS A 253 -12.27 4.16 4.33
C LYS A 253 -13.07 2.87 4.43
N LEU A 254 -12.41 1.76 4.11
CA LEU A 254 -12.93 0.40 4.29
C LEU A 254 -13.26 0.13 5.77
N ASP A 255 -14.25 -0.72 6.02
CA ASP A 255 -14.68 -1.19 7.35
C ASP A 255 -15.21 -0.09 8.31
N MET A 256 -15.25 1.18 7.89
CA MET A 256 -15.71 2.30 8.72
C MET A 256 -17.16 2.73 8.45
N THR A 257 -17.86 2.06 7.52
CA THR A 257 -19.23 2.40 7.12
C THR A 257 -20.26 1.36 7.56
N GLY A 258 -19.94 0.49 8.51
CA GLY A 258 -20.85 -0.58 8.94
C GLY A 258 -21.25 -1.55 7.82
N GLY A 259 -20.40 -1.71 6.79
CA GLY A 259 -20.68 -2.58 5.64
C GLY A 259 -21.39 -1.90 4.46
N ASP A 260 -21.80 -0.64 4.57
CA ASP A 260 -22.54 0.04 3.49
C ASP A 260 -21.73 0.22 2.20
N LEU A 261 -20.46 0.62 2.32
CA LEU A 261 -19.55 0.73 1.17
C LEU A 261 -19.40 -0.62 0.46
N GLU A 262 -19.07 -1.65 1.23
CA GLU A 262 -18.82 -3.00 0.73
C GLU A 262 -20.06 -3.58 0.06
N ARG A 263 -21.25 -3.35 0.64
CA ARG A 263 -22.54 -3.74 0.05
C ARG A 263 -22.79 -3.04 -1.29
N LEU A 264 -22.65 -1.72 -1.35
CA LEU A 264 -22.88 -0.95 -2.57
C LEU A 264 -21.91 -1.33 -3.70
N VAL A 265 -20.64 -1.58 -3.36
CA VAL A 265 -19.66 -2.10 -4.31
C VAL A 265 -20.07 -3.50 -4.79
N ALA A 266 -20.48 -4.40 -3.90
CA ALA A 266 -20.95 -5.73 -4.28
C ALA A 266 -22.20 -5.70 -5.18
N GLU A 267 -23.15 -4.81 -4.91
CA GLU A 267 -24.37 -4.61 -5.72
C GLU A 267 -24.08 -4.04 -7.11
N SER A 268 -23.00 -3.26 -7.26
CA SER A 268 -22.67 -2.55 -8.51
C SER A 268 -22.20 -3.46 -9.66
N GLN A 269 -21.76 -4.69 -9.34
CA GLN A 269 -21.08 -5.59 -10.27
C GLN A 269 -19.79 -5.01 -10.89
N TRP A 270 -19.22 -3.95 -10.31
CA TRP A 270 -17.96 -3.37 -10.78
C TRP A 270 -16.77 -4.26 -10.42
N THR A 271 -15.74 -4.22 -11.27
CA THR A 271 -14.49 -4.95 -11.07
C THR A 271 -13.37 -4.02 -10.59
N GLU A 272 -12.76 -4.31 -9.44
CA GLU A 272 -11.61 -3.54 -8.95
C GLU A 272 -10.42 -3.61 -9.93
N GLY A 273 -9.73 -2.48 -10.11
CA GLY A 273 -8.64 -2.33 -11.07
C GLY A 273 -9.09 -2.03 -12.50
N ARG A 274 -10.38 -2.19 -12.81
CA ARG A 274 -10.98 -1.81 -14.10
C ARG A 274 -11.98 -0.68 -13.92
N ASP A 275 -13.01 -0.93 -13.12
CA ASP A 275 -14.16 -0.06 -12.93
C ASP A 275 -14.02 0.80 -11.67
N TYR A 276 -13.24 0.37 -10.68
CA TYR A 276 -12.91 1.21 -9.53
C TYR A 276 -11.57 0.84 -8.91
N ILE A 277 -11.06 1.71 -8.05
CA ILE A 277 -10.00 1.40 -7.09
C ILE A 277 -10.35 1.97 -5.71
N HIS A 278 -9.89 1.33 -4.65
CA HIS A 278 -9.85 1.96 -3.33
C HIS A 278 -8.63 2.86 -3.19
N PHE A 279 -8.82 4.05 -2.60
CA PHE A 279 -7.74 4.99 -2.33
C PHE A 279 -7.90 5.59 -0.93
N SER A 280 -6.96 5.32 -0.01
CA SER A 280 -7.00 5.90 1.34
C SER A 280 -5.63 6.08 1.96
#